data_AF-A0A2G9U1I7-F1
#
_entry.id   AF-A0A2G9U1I7-F1
#
_cell.length_a   1.000
_cell.length_b   1.000
_cell.length_c   1.000
_cell.angle_alpha   90.00
_cell.angle_beta   90.00
_cell.angle_gamma   90.00
#
_symmetry.space_group_name_H-M   'P 1'
#
loop_
_entity.id
_entity.type
_entity.pdbx_description
1 polymer ?
#
loop_
_entity_poly.entity_id
_entity_poly.type
_entity_poly.pdbx_seq_one_letter_code
_entity_poly.pdbx_strand_id
1 'polypeptide(L)' 'MIPQPTSASKTGARQFDEMYEKLQEANITLRSIWVQVTSPRDWSTSSTTNVNFLNSIFERALVSAPAG' A
#
# COMPACT_ATOMS: atom_id res chain seq x y z
N MET A 1 -3.63 5.32 -3.50
CA MET A 1 -3.54 5.15 -2.04
C MET A 1 -2.62 6.22 -1.47
N ILE A 2 -2.98 6.78 -0.31
CA ILE A 2 -2.08 7.60 0.51
C ILE A 2 -1.53 6.68 1.60
N PRO A 3 -0.26 6.26 1.53
CA PRO A 3 0.33 5.37 2.52
C PRO A 3 0.45 6.06 3.88
N GLN A 4 0.40 5.27 4.95
CA GLN A 4 0.66 5.70 6.32
C GLN A 4 1.84 4.91 6.90
N PRO A 5 3.08 5.18 6.45
CA PRO A 5 4.26 4.36 6.77
C PRO A 5 4.69 4.45 8.23
N THR A 6 4.26 5.49 8.94
CA THR A 6 4.50 5.69 10.38
C THR A 6 3.48 4.96 11.26
N SER A 7 2.52 4.24 10.67
CA SER A 7 1.58 3.42 11.43
C SER A 7 2.33 2.37 12.26
N ALA A 8 2.07 2.38 13.58
CA ALA A 8 2.71 1.47 14.51
C ALA A 8 2.31 0.00 14.29
N SER A 9 1.15 -0.26 13.68
CA SER A 9 0.56 -1.61 13.60
C SER A 9 0.27 -2.09 12.18
N LYS A 10 0.36 -1.23 11.16
CA LYS A 10 0.00 -1.59 9.78
C LYS A 10 1.16 -1.48 8.82
N THR A 11 1.61 -2.63 8.31
CA THR A 11 2.53 -2.72 7.18
C THR A 11 1.90 -2.17 5.91
N GLY A 12 2.73 -1.91 4.89
CA GLY A 12 2.24 -1.49 3.57
C GLY A 12 1.33 -2.53 2.94
N ALA A 13 1.69 -3.82 3.04
CA ALA A 13 0.84 -4.93 2.62
C ALA A 13 -0.56 -4.90 3.28
N ARG A 14 -0.65 -4.69 4.59
CA ARG A 14 -1.95 -4.62 5.29
C ARG A 14 -2.78 -3.40 4.83
N GLN A 15 -2.14 -2.26 4.61
CA GLN A 15 -2.83 -1.07 4.11
C GLN A 15 -3.35 -1.27 2.67
N PHE A 16 -2.59 -2.00 1.85
CA PHE A 16 -3.04 -2.40 0.52
C PHE A 16 -4.27 -3.33 0.61
N ASP A 17 -4.21 -4.36 1.44
CA ASP A 17 -5.31 -5.33 1.60
C ASP A 17 -6.60 -4.65 2.04
N GLU A 18 -6.55 -3.80 3.06
CA GLU A 18 -7.73 -3.08 3.54
C GLU A 18 -8.35 -2.19 2.45
N MET A 19 -7.53 -1.50 1.66
CA MET A 19 -8.03 -0.70 0.54
C MET A 19 -8.65 -1.60 -0.54
N TYR A 20 -7.94 -2.67 -0.92
CA TYR A 20 -8.39 -3.57 -1.98
C TYR A 20 -9.69 -4.27 -1.61
N GLU A 21 -9.79 -4.82 -0.40
CA GLU A 21 -10.99 -5.45 0.16
C GLU A 21 -12.17 -4.47 0.13
N LYS A 22 -11.98 -3.21 0.57
CA LYS A 22 -13.04 -2.21 0.57
C LYS A 22 -13.51 -1.82 -0.84
N LEU A 23 -12.61 -1.80 -1.82
CA LEU A 23 -12.98 -1.58 -3.22
C LEU A 23 -13.76 -2.78 -3.80
N GLN A 24 -13.36 -4.00 -3.46
CA GLN A 24 -14.09 -5.21 -3.86
C GLN A 24 -15.48 -5.28 -3.22
N GLU A 25 -15.60 -4.99 -1.92
CA GLU A 25 -16.89 -4.90 -1.21
C GLU A 25 -17.81 -3.85 -1.86
N ALA A 26 -17.24 -2.78 -2.40
CA ALA A 26 -17.97 -1.75 -3.14
C ALA A 26 -18.26 -2.11 -4.62
N ASN A 27 -17.94 -3.34 -5.04
CA ASN A 27 -18.07 -3.82 -6.42
C ASN A 27 -17.30 -2.96 -7.45
N ILE A 28 -16.16 -2.41 -7.04
CA ILE A 28 -15.27 -1.61 -7.89
C ILE A 28 -14.20 -2.52 -8.49
N THR A 29 -14.18 -2.62 -9.83
CA THR A 29 -13.10 -3.30 -10.54
C THR A 29 -11.82 -2.45 -10.50
N LEU A 30 -10.82 -2.94 -9.79
CA LEU A 30 -9.52 -2.29 -9.73
C LEU A 30 -8.69 -2.61 -11.00
N ARG A 31 -8.23 -1.57 -11.70
CA ARG A 31 -7.31 -1.69 -12.85
C ARG A 31 -5.88 -1.29 -12.54
N SER A 32 -5.71 -0.27 -11.70
CA SER A 32 -4.40 0.28 -11.35
C SER A 32 -4.52 1.03 -10.03
N ILE A 33 -3.41 1.06 -9.28
CA ILE A 33 -3.27 1.82 -8.04
C ILE A 33 -2.03 2.69 -8.17
N TRP A 34 -2.15 3.96 -7.78
CA TRP A 34 -1.03 4.87 -7.61
C TRP A 34 -0.74 5.04 -6.12
N VAL A 35 0.51 4.81 -5.72
CA VAL A 35 0.98 5.10 -4.36
C VAL A 35 1.47 6.55 -4.33
N GLN A 36 0.82 7.39 -3.53
CA GLN A 36 1.18 8.79 -3.44
C GLN A 36 2.22 8.99 -2.34
N VAL A 37 3.47 9.24 -2.72
CA VAL A 37 4.54 9.63 -1.78
C VAL A 37 4.48 11.14 -1.61
N THR A 38 3.97 11.58 -0.46
CA THR A 38 3.79 12.99 -0.10
C THR A 38 4.96 13.51 0.75
N SER A 39 4.71 14.57 1.54
CA SER A 39 5.70 15.26 2.37
C SER A 39 6.60 14.32 3.18
N PRO A 40 7.92 14.58 3.25
CA PRO A 40 8.84 13.81 4.09
C PRO A 40 8.45 13.71 5.57
N ARG A 41 7.63 14.65 6.06
CA ARG A 41 7.11 14.65 7.44
C ARG A 41 6.25 13.40 7.75
N ASP A 42 5.59 12.84 6.75
CA ASP A 42 4.68 11.70 6.91
C ASP A 42 5.42 10.35 6.86
N TRP A 43 6.75 10.38 6.69
CA TRP A 43 7.60 9.21 6.49
C TRP A 43 8.63 9.07 7.61
N SER A 44 9.18 7.86 7.75
CA SER A 44 10.31 7.64 8.66
C SER A 44 11.54 8.41 8.18
N THR A 45 12.40 8.81 9.11
CA THR A 45 13.73 9.36 8.77
C THR A 45 14.65 8.29 8.16
N SER A 46 14.33 7.01 8.36
CA SER A 46 15.04 5.87 7.77
C SER A 46 14.53 5.58 6.36
N SER A 47 15.38 5.85 5.35
CA SER A 47 15.09 5.51 3.96
C SER A 47 14.86 4.02 3.76
N THR A 48 15.65 3.16 4.41
CA THR A 48 15.47 1.70 4.38
C THR A 48 14.09 1.28 4.87
N THR A 49 13.61 1.88 5.96
CA THR A 49 12.27 1.59 6.50
C THR A 49 11.19 2.00 5.50
N ASN A 50 11.33 3.16 4.86
CA ASN A 50 10.38 3.65 3.85
C ASN A 50 10.36 2.77 2.60
N VAL A 51 11.53 2.36 2.10
CA VAL A 51 11.66 1.46 0.94
C VAL A 51 11.05 0.10 1.25
N ASN A 52 11.34 -0.49 2.42
CA ASN A 52 10.75 -1.77 2.83
C ASN A 52 9.22 -1.68 2.94
N PHE A 53 8.70 -0.57 3.46
CA PHE A 53 7.26 -0.33 3.52
C PHE A 53 6.64 -0.31 2.11
N LEU A 54 7.23 0.43 1.17
CA LEU A 54 6.77 0.50 -0.22
C LEU A 54 6.85 -0.86 -0.93
N ASN A 55 7.96 -1.58 -0.77
CA ASN A 55 8.12 -2.93 -1.33
C ASN A 55 7.03 -3.88 -0.84
N SER A 56 6.66 -3.80 0.44
CA SER A 56 5.57 -4.63 0.97
C SER A 56 4.21 -4.34 0.31
N ILE A 57 3.95 -3.11 -0.17
CA ILE A 57 2.75 -2.78 -0.96
C ILE A 57 2.83 -3.47 -2.33
N PHE A 58 3.96 -3.30 -3.02
CA PHE A 58 4.13 -3.80 -4.39
C PHE A 58 4.11 -5.32 -4.46
N GLU A 59 4.81 -6.00 -3.55
CA GLU A 59 4.80 -7.46 -3.44
C GLU A 59 3.39 -8.00 -3.20
N ARG A 60 2.63 -7.37 -2.29
CA ARG A 60 1.25 -7.78 -2.01
C ARG A 60 0.34 -7.58 -3.23
N ALA A 61 0.50 -6.47 -3.95
CA ALA A 61 -0.27 -6.16 -5.15
C ALA A 61 -0.04 -7.20 -6.27
N LEU A 62 1.20 -7.68 -6.42
CA LEU A 62 1.55 -8.70 -7.41
C LEU A 62 0.90 -10.06 -7.09
N VAL A 63 0.74 -10.40 -5.81
CA VAL A 63 0.08 -11.65 -5.38
C VAL A 63 -1.45 -11.56 -5.50
N SER A 64 -2.03 -10.38 -5.25
CA SER A 64 -3.49 -10.16 -5.30
C SER A 64 -4.07 -9.99 -6.71
N ALA A 65 -3.23 -9.71 -7.71
CA ALA A 65 -3.68 -9.63 -9.09
C ALA A 65 -4.06 -11.03 -9.60
N PRO A 66 -5.26 -11.23 -10.17
CA PRO A 66 -5.56 -12.48 -10.85
C PRO A 66 -4.52 -12.68 -11.97
N ALA A 67 -4.00 -13.90 -12.11
CA ALA A 67 -3.25 -14.28 -13.30
C ALA A 67 -4.17 -14.03 -14.51
N GLY A 68 -3.74 -13.12 -15.39
CA GLY A 68 -4.50 -12.72 -16.57
C GLY A 68 -4.76 -13.85 -17.54
#